data_AF-A0A2E7MUF7-F1
#
_entry.id   AF-A0A2E7MUF7-F1
#
_cell.length_a   1.000
_cell.length_b   1.000
_cell.length_c   1.000
_cell.angle_alpha   90.00
_cell.angle_beta   90.00
_cell.angle_gamma   90.00
#
_symmetry.space_group_name_H-M   'P 1'
#
loop_
_entity.id
_entity.type
_entity.pdbx_description
1 polymer ?
#
loop_
_entity_poly.entity_id
_entity_poly.type
_entity_poly.pdbx_seq_one_letter_code
_entity_poly.pdbx_strand_id
1 'polypeptide(L)'
;MHIAASATPTRGVHDGKAIDWSGSKAKERQKERDMAAYKRLRSEGLQPPSIDGSSRLETHAGSSHEVTGGTILSEKGRKRKEAALNDVFGSA
;
A
#
# COMPACT_ATOMS: atom_id res chain seq x y z
N MET A 1 -3.82 43.57 -23.41
CA MET A 1 -3.96 42.39 -22.52
C MET A 1 -3.08 42.65 -21.31
N HIS A 2 -3.64 42.98 -20.15
CA HIS A 2 -2.90 43.15 -18.90
C HIS A 2 -3.22 41.97 -17.99
N ILE A 3 -2.22 41.13 -17.71
CA ILE A 3 -2.36 40.04 -16.74
C ILE A 3 -2.13 40.66 -15.36
N ALA A 4 -3.12 40.56 -14.47
CA ALA A 4 -3.00 41.04 -13.10
C ALA A 4 -1.97 40.18 -12.33
N ALA A 5 -1.19 40.79 -11.43
CA ALA A 5 -0.21 40.07 -10.61
C ALA A 5 -0.85 38.98 -9.72
N SER A 6 -2.15 39.08 -9.41
CA SER A 6 -2.90 38.04 -8.73
C SER A 6 -3.20 36.81 -9.60
N ALA A 7 -3.13 36.95 -10.93
CA ALA A 7 -3.31 35.86 -11.88
C ALA A 7 -1.99 35.14 -12.22
N THR A 8 -0.85 35.62 -11.71
CA THR A 8 0.44 34.93 -11.86
C THR A 8 0.67 33.96 -10.69
N PRO A 9 0.91 32.66 -10.96
CA PRO A 9 1.19 31.70 -9.91
C PRO A 9 2.50 32.07 -9.19
N THR A 10 2.46 32.11 -7.86
CA THR A 10 3.63 32.34 -7.03
C THR A 10 4.45 31.05 -6.90
N ARG A 11 5.78 31.13 -7.08
CA ARG A 11 6.69 29.98 -6.95
C ARG A 11 6.53 29.36 -5.56
N GLY A 12 6.23 28.06 -5.51
CA GLY A 12 6.11 27.31 -4.25
C GLY A 12 4.70 27.24 -3.67
N VAL A 13 3.68 27.72 -4.39
CA VAL A 13 2.29 27.74 -3.94
C VAL A 13 1.39 27.10 -5.00
N HIS A 14 0.51 26.18 -4.59
CA HIS A 14 -0.53 25.57 -5.44
C HIS A 14 -1.88 25.75 -4.74
N ASP A 15 -2.90 26.26 -5.42
CA ASP A 15 -4.22 26.61 -4.84
C ASP A 15 -4.15 27.46 -3.56
N GLY A 16 -3.21 28.41 -3.50
CA GLY A 16 -3.01 29.28 -2.33
C GLY A 16 -2.36 28.59 -1.12
N LYS A 17 -1.92 27.33 -1.24
CA LYS A 17 -1.20 26.59 -0.19
C LYS A 17 0.26 26.35 -0.56
N ALA A 18 1.15 26.48 0.43
CA ALA A 18 2.57 26.16 0.25
C ALA A 18 2.74 24.69 -0.14
N ILE A 19 3.56 24.42 -1.15
CA ILE A 19 3.87 23.07 -1.61
C ILE A 19 4.71 22.37 -0.53
N ASP A 20 4.17 21.31 0.07
CA ASP A 20 4.92 20.45 0.98
C ASP A 20 5.83 19.50 0.19
N TRP A 21 7.03 19.98 -0.09
CA TRP A 21 8.10 19.19 -0.72
C TRP A 21 8.61 18.05 0.16
N SER A 22 8.52 18.20 1.48
CA SER A 22 9.04 17.22 2.43
C SER A 22 8.16 15.97 2.51
N GLY A 23 6.84 16.15 2.64
CA GLY A 23 5.87 15.08 2.62
C GLY A 23 5.78 14.39 1.25
N SER A 24 5.94 15.15 0.16
CA SER A 24 5.94 14.59 -1.20
C SER A 24 7.11 13.63 -1.41
N LYS A 25 8.34 14.02 -1.04
CA LYS A 25 9.53 13.15 -1.14
C LYS A 25 9.43 11.90 -0.26
N ALA A 26 8.86 12.02 0.94
CA ALA A 26 8.65 10.86 1.82
C ALA A 26 7.67 9.85 1.21
N LYS A 27 6.58 10.35 0.61
CA LYS A 27 5.60 9.51 -0.10
C LYS A 27 6.18 8.85 -1.35
N GLU A 28 7.04 9.55 -2.10
CA GLU A 28 7.74 8.97 -3.26
C GLU A 28 8.63 7.79 -2.86
N ARG A 29 9.47 7.94 -1.83
CA ARG A 29 10.30 6.83 -1.33
C ARG A 29 9.47 5.64 -0.86
N GLN A 30 8.33 5.90 -0.22
CA GLN A 30 7.42 4.84 0.21
C GLN A 30 6.82 4.10 -1.00
N LYS A 31 6.36 4.85 -2.01
CA LYS A 31 5.85 4.28 -3.27
C LYS A 31 6.88 3.45 -4.01
N GLU A 32 8.15 3.87 -4.02
CA GLU A 32 9.23 3.08 -4.63
C GLU A 32 9.40 1.72 -3.96
N ARG A 33 9.38 1.69 -2.61
CA ARG A 33 9.46 0.44 -1.83
C ARG A 33 8.25 -0.44 -2.07
N ASP A 34 7.07 0.14 -2.05
CA ASP A 34 5.80 -0.54 -2.32
C ASP A 34 5.78 -1.13 -3.74
N MET A 35 6.27 -0.40 -4.74
CA MET A 35 6.43 -0.89 -6.11
C MET A 35 7.39 -2.08 -6.22
N ALA A 36 8.52 -2.01 -5.51
CA ALA A 36 9.50 -3.09 -5.50
C ALA A 36 8.93 -4.36 -4.85
N ALA A 37 8.19 -4.22 -3.74
CA ALA A 37 7.50 -5.32 -3.08
C ALA A 37 6.38 -5.91 -3.94
N TYR A 38 5.55 -5.06 -4.56
CA TYR A 38 4.46 -5.48 -5.45
C TYR A 38 4.98 -6.35 -6.60
N LYS A 39 6.11 -5.95 -7.22
CA LYS A 39 6.74 -6.72 -8.29
C LYS A 39 7.24 -8.09 -7.82
N ARG A 40 7.86 -8.15 -6.64
CA ARG A 40 8.34 -9.41 -6.03
C ARG A 40 7.19 -10.36 -5.74
N LEU A 41 6.18 -9.89 -5.01
CA LEU A 41 4.98 -10.68 -4.70
C LEU A 41 4.31 -11.21 -5.97
N ARG A 42 4.21 -10.37 -7.00
CA ARG A 42 3.63 -10.77 -8.29
C ARG A 42 4.47 -11.81 -9.03
N SER A 43 5.80 -11.73 -8.93
CA SER A 43 6.69 -12.76 -9.50
C SER A 43 6.58 -14.10 -8.77
N GLU A 44 6.21 -14.08 -7.49
CA GLU A 44 5.94 -15.28 -6.68
C GLU A 44 4.53 -15.85 -6.89
N GLY A 45 3.72 -15.23 -7.75
CA GLY A 45 2.34 -15.64 -8.03
C GLY A 45 1.31 -15.12 -7.02
N LEU A 46 1.72 -14.24 -6.09
CA LEU A 46 0.82 -13.55 -5.19
C LEU A 46 0.37 -12.23 -5.82
N GLN A 47 -0.94 -11.97 -5.86
CA GLN A 47 -1.47 -10.75 -6.48
C GLN A 47 -2.03 -9.81 -5.40
N PRO A 48 -1.23 -8.85 -4.90
CA PRO A 48 -1.76 -7.81 -4.04
C PRO A 48 -2.82 -6.97 -4.76
N PRO A 49 -3.84 -6.46 -4.06
CA PRO A 49 -4.90 -5.66 -4.68
C PRO A 49 -4.44 -4.26 -5.07
N SER A 50 -3.42 -3.71 -4.40
CA SER A 50 -2.84 -2.40 -4.68
C SER A 50 -1.34 -2.40 -4.53
N ILE A 51 -0.66 -1.49 -5.25
CA ILE A 51 0.76 -1.22 -5.06
C ILE A 51 0.98 -0.63 -3.67
N ASP A 52 0.20 0.39 -3.31
CA ASP A 52 0.32 1.05 -2.01
C ASP A 52 0.13 0.04 -0.88
N GLY A 53 1.08 0.01 0.06
CA GLY A 53 1.08 -0.93 1.18
C GLY A 53 1.59 -2.34 0.85
N SER A 54 2.02 -2.62 -0.38
CA SER A 54 2.62 -3.91 -0.74
C SER A 54 3.87 -4.23 0.06
N SER A 55 4.68 -3.24 0.45
CA SER A 55 5.85 -3.48 1.30
C SER A 55 5.45 -3.95 2.70
N ARG A 56 4.32 -3.45 3.20
CA ARG A 56 3.76 -3.83 4.49
C ARG A 56 3.18 -5.25 4.43
N LEU A 57 2.50 -5.59 3.33
CA LEU A 57 1.99 -6.94 3.09
C LEU A 57 3.13 -7.94 2.98
N GLU A 58 4.19 -7.64 2.22
CA GLU A 58 5.37 -8.49 2.10
C GLU A 58 6.02 -8.81 3.46
N THR A 59 6.10 -7.82 4.36
CA THR A 59 6.79 -7.98 5.65
C THR A 59 5.94 -8.67 6.71
N HIS A 60 4.61 -8.47 6.69
CA HIS A 60 3.74 -8.87 7.80
C HIS A 60 2.71 -9.95 7.45
N ALA A 61 2.44 -10.18 6.17
CA ALA A 61 1.53 -11.25 5.78
C ALA A 61 2.15 -12.60 6.11
N GLY A 62 1.44 -13.41 6.90
CA GLY A 62 1.85 -14.77 7.25
C GLY A 62 1.35 -15.82 6.27
N SER A 63 0.50 -15.43 5.32
CA SER A 63 -0.14 -16.34 4.36
C SER A 63 -0.39 -15.66 3.01
N SER A 64 -0.34 -16.44 1.93
CA SER A 64 -0.66 -16.01 0.56
C SER A 64 -2.04 -15.35 0.43
N HIS A 65 -3.00 -15.79 1.25
CA HIS A 65 -4.35 -15.22 1.28
C HIS A 65 -4.40 -13.82 1.89
N GLU A 66 -3.51 -13.50 2.85
CA GLU A 66 -3.42 -12.16 3.45
C GLU A 66 -2.84 -11.17 2.43
N VAL A 67 -1.87 -11.61 1.63
CA VAL A 67 -1.30 -10.81 0.53
C VAL A 67 -2.35 -10.55 -0.56
N THR A 68 -3.04 -11.60 -1.00
CA THR A 68 -4.04 -11.49 -2.07
C THR A 68 -5.26 -10.68 -1.65
N GLY A 69 -5.70 -10.84 -0.39
CA GLY A 69 -6.81 -10.08 0.19
C GLY A 69 -6.45 -8.66 0.64
N GLY A 70 -5.17 -8.25 0.54
CA GLY A 70 -4.69 -6.94 0.98
C GLY A 70 -4.91 -6.65 2.47
N THR A 71 -5.12 -7.68 3.28
CA THR A 71 -5.50 -7.54 4.70
C THR A 71 -4.62 -8.44 5.55
N ILE A 72 -3.87 -7.81 6.45
CA ILE A 72 -3.07 -8.52 7.46
C ILE A 72 -4.03 -8.90 8.58
N LEU A 73 -4.25 -10.20 8.76
CA LEU A 73 -5.08 -10.68 9.85
C LEU A 73 -4.33 -10.52 11.18
N SER A 74 -5.04 -10.14 12.23
CA SER A 74 -4.49 -10.19 13.59
C SER A 74 -4.25 -11.63 14.02
N GLU A 75 -3.42 -11.84 15.05
CA GLU A 75 -3.08 -13.17 15.57
C GLU A 75 -4.32 -14.03 15.90
N LYS A 76 -5.35 -13.42 16.51
CA LYS A 76 -6.65 -14.07 16.76
C LYS A 76 -7.43 -14.39 15.48
N GLY A 77 -7.26 -13.59 14.43
CA GLY A 77 -7.85 -13.83 13.11
C GLY A 77 -7.16 -14.98 12.38
N ARG A 78 -5.83 -15.07 12.48
CA ARG A 78 -5.02 -16.15 11.91
C ARG A 78 -5.38 -17.51 12.54
N LYS A 79 -5.41 -17.58 13.88
CA LYS A 79 -5.81 -18.78 14.63
C LYS A 79 -7.23 -19.27 14.29
N ARG A 80 -8.18 -18.34 14.07
CA ARG A 80 -9.55 -18.70 13.64
C ARG A 80 -9.59 -19.25 12.22
N LYS A 81 -8.81 -18.67 11.28
CA LYS A 81 -8.70 -19.21 9.93
C LYS A 81 -8.06 -20.60 9.93
N GLU A 82 -6.98 -20.78 10.68
CA GLU A 82 -6.31 -22.09 10.83
C GLU A 82 -7.26 -23.14 11.41
N ALA A 83 -8.03 -22.80 12.44
CA ALA A 83 -9.04 -23.69 13.01
C ALA A 83 -10.14 -24.05 11.98
N ALA A 84 -10.64 -23.07 11.22
CA ALA A 84 -11.65 -23.30 10.18
C ALA A 84 -11.10 -24.13 9.00
N LEU A 85 -9.86 -23.92 8.60
CA LEU A 85 -9.17 -24.74 7.60
C LEU A 85 -9.04 -26.18 8.10
N ASN A 86 -8.59 -26.37 9.34
CA ASN A 86 -8.43 -27.72 9.91
C ASN A 86 -9.76 -28.45 10.09
N ASP A 87 -10.87 -27.75 10.32
CA ASP A 87 -12.21 -28.34 10.40
C ASP A 87 -12.73 -28.82 9.03
N VAL A 88 -12.52 -28.01 7.98
CA VAL A 88 -12.89 -28.34 6.60
C VAL A 88 -12.03 -29.47 6.02
N PHE A 89 -10.74 -29.51 6.35
CA PHE A 89 -9.82 -30.54 5.83
C PHE A 89 -9.66 -31.76 6.75
N GLY A 90 -9.98 -31.64 8.04
CA GLY A 90 -9.88 -32.71 9.04
C GLY A 90 -11.11 -33.61 9.14
N SER A 91 -12.11 -33.40 8.28
CA SER A 91 -13.25 -34.29 8.09
C SER A 91 -12.98 -35.25 6.93
N ALA A 92 -12.04 -36.18 7.13
CA ALA A 92 -11.81 -37.34 6.28
C ALA A 92 -11.55 -38.58 7.15
#